data_AF-T1C4E3-F1
#
_entry.id   AF-T1C4E3-F1
#
_cell.length_a   1.000
_cell.length_b   1.000
_cell.length_c   1.000
_cell.angle_alpha   90.00
_cell.angle_beta   90.00
_cell.angle_gamma   90.00
#
_symmetry.space_group_name_H-M   'P 1'
#
loop_
_entity.id
_entity.type
_entity.pdbx_description
1 polymer ?
#
loop_
_entity_poly.entity_id
_entity_poly.type
_entity_poly.pdbx_seq_one_letter_code
_entity_poly.pdbx_strand_id
1 'polypeptide(L)'
;VARDGASGYYINGARCRRKDITNLFLGTGLGSRSYAIIEQGTISRVIEAKSEDMRAFVEEAAGISRYKERRRETEGRIAQTRENLERLQDVREEVEKQIRHLQRQAAIARRYQDLQQQERGVSAELLALRMRELDSGAEA
;
A
#
# COMPACT_ATOMS: atom_id res chain seq x y z
N VAL A 1 15.39 -32.92 14.14
CA VAL A 1 15.25 -31.78 15.08
C VAL A 1 16.66 -31.42 15.51
N ALA A 2 17.10 -30.18 15.26
CA ALA A 2 18.40 -29.74 15.77
C ALA A 2 18.30 -29.57 17.30
N ARG A 3 19.43 -29.63 18.01
CA ARG A 3 19.49 -29.64 19.48
C ARG A 3 18.88 -28.37 20.15
N ASP A 4 18.49 -27.38 19.35
CA ASP A 4 17.83 -26.12 19.70
C ASP A 4 16.29 -26.16 19.60
N GLY A 5 15.69 -27.29 19.20
CA GLY A 5 14.24 -27.40 18.99
C GLY A 5 13.74 -26.74 17.70
N ALA A 6 14.64 -26.19 16.87
CA ALA A 6 14.27 -25.62 15.58
C ALA A 6 14.11 -26.72 14.53
N SER A 7 13.01 -26.66 13.79
CA SER A 7 12.78 -27.51 12.62
C SER A 7 13.32 -26.81 11.37
N GLY A 8 14.37 -27.38 10.77
CA GLY A 8 14.85 -26.98 9.44
C GLY A 8 14.10 -27.72 8.35
N TYR A 9 13.71 -27.00 7.29
CA TYR A 9 13.01 -27.57 6.13
C TYR A 9 13.90 -27.41 4.89
N TYR A 10 13.94 -28.43 4.04
CA TYR A 10 14.81 -28.48 2.86
C TYR A 10 14.07 -29.06 1.66
N ILE A 11 14.25 -28.45 0.48
CA ILE A 11 13.80 -28.98 -0.82
C ILE A 11 15.06 -29.15 -1.67
N ASN A 12 15.34 -30.37 -2.13
CA ASN A 12 16.54 -30.68 -2.93
C ASN A 12 17.85 -30.16 -2.31
N GLY A 13 17.98 -30.24 -0.98
CA GLY A 13 19.14 -29.75 -0.23
C GLY A 13 19.17 -28.24 0.05
N ALA A 14 18.29 -27.44 -0.57
CA ALA A 14 18.17 -26.02 -0.32
C ALA A 14 17.24 -25.73 0.88
N ARG A 15 17.65 -24.85 1.79
CA ARG A 15 16.83 -24.44 2.95
C ARG A 15 15.58 -23.68 2.46
N CYS A 16 14.42 -24.06 2.98
CA CYS A 16 13.13 -23.45 2.64
C CYS A 16 12.27 -23.23 3.90
N ARG A 17 11.09 -22.63 3.73
CA ARG A 17 10.14 -22.44 4.83
C ARG A 17 9.20 -23.64 4.90
N ARG A 18 8.63 -23.87 6.09
CA ARG A 18 7.57 -24.88 6.28
C ARG A 18 6.43 -24.72 5.26
N LYS A 19 6.02 -23.48 4.97
CA LYS A 19 4.95 -23.19 4.00
C LYS A 19 5.28 -23.70 2.60
N ASP A 20 6.54 -23.63 2.18
CA ASP A 20 6.97 -24.07 0.85
C ASP A 20 6.85 -25.61 0.74
N ILE A 21 7.20 -26.34 1.80
CA ILE A 21 6.96 -27.79 1.92
C ILE A 21 5.47 -28.12 1.91
N THR A 22 4.66 -27.42 2.72
CA THR A 22 3.21 -27.65 2.78
C THR A 22 2.55 -27.41 1.42
N ASN A 23 2.97 -26.37 0.70
CA ASN A 23 2.49 -26.06 -0.65
C ASN A 23 2.86 -27.13 -1.67
N LEU A 24 4.02 -27.79 -1.52
CA LEU A 24 4.44 -28.88 -2.39
C LEU A 24 3.53 -30.11 -2.24
N PHE A 25 3.12 -30.43 -1.01
CA PHE A 25 2.25 -31.56 -0.71
C PHE A 25 0.75 -31.26 -0.91
N LEU A 26 0.38 -29.98 -1.04
CA LEU A 26 -1.01 -29.57 -1.22
C LEU A 26 -1.61 -30.14 -2.52
N GLY A 27 -2.66 -30.95 -2.39
CA GLY A 27 -3.31 -31.62 -3.54
C GLY A 27 -2.64 -32.91 -4.00
N THR A 28 -1.62 -33.39 -3.27
CA THR A 28 -1.06 -34.74 -3.44
C THR A 28 -1.73 -35.77 -2.54
N GLY A 29 -2.62 -35.33 -1.64
CA GLY A 29 -3.19 -36.17 -0.59
C GLY A 29 -2.25 -36.41 0.59
N LEU A 30 -0.99 -35.97 0.52
CA LEU A 30 0.04 -36.14 1.56
C LEU A 30 0.24 -34.87 2.43
N GLY A 31 -0.84 -34.17 2.75
CA GLY A 31 -0.83 -32.97 3.60
C GLY A 31 -0.95 -33.25 5.12
N SER A 32 -1.08 -32.20 5.93
CA SER A 32 -1.32 -32.31 7.37
C SER A 32 -2.67 -32.95 7.73
N ARG A 33 -3.58 -33.06 6.77
CA ARG A 33 -4.84 -33.82 6.86
C ARG A 33 -4.87 -34.94 5.81
N SER A 34 -3.71 -35.54 5.55
CA SER A 34 -3.54 -36.65 4.62
C SER A 34 -4.46 -37.81 4.99
N TYR A 35 -5.23 -38.30 4.03
CA TYR A 35 -5.95 -39.57 4.15
C TYR A 35 -5.02 -40.77 3.94
N ALA A 36 -3.82 -40.55 3.41
CA ALA A 36 -2.86 -41.62 3.11
C ALA A 36 -2.13 -42.14 4.35
N ILE A 37 -2.22 -41.44 5.50
CA ILE A 37 -1.66 -41.87 6.77
C ILE A 37 -2.80 -42.11 7.75
N ILE A 38 -2.94 -43.36 8.22
CA ILE A 38 -3.99 -43.76 9.16
C ILE A 38 -3.37 -43.84 10.56
N GLU A 39 -3.59 -42.79 11.36
CA GLU A 39 -3.27 -42.80 12.79
C GLU A 39 -4.33 -43.59 13.59
N GLN A 40 -3.97 -44.00 14.81
CA GLN A 40 -4.94 -44.60 15.72
C GLN A 40 -6.12 -43.64 15.97
N GLY A 41 -7.35 -44.15 15.88
CA GLY A 41 -8.57 -43.35 16.03
C GLY A 41 -8.98 -42.55 14.79
N THR A 42 -8.26 -42.65 13.66
CA THR A 42 -8.65 -41.96 12.41
C THR A 42 -9.99 -42.43 11.87
N ILE A 43 -10.28 -43.74 11.95
CA ILE A 43 -11.56 -44.30 11.48
C ILE A 43 -12.72 -43.73 12.31
N SER A 44 -12.60 -43.73 13.64
CA SER A 44 -13.62 -43.15 14.53
C SER A 44 -13.82 -41.65 14.25
N ARG A 45 -12.74 -40.89 14.07
CA ARG A 45 -12.81 -39.46 13.70
C ARG A 45 -13.57 -39.22 12.40
N VAL A 46 -13.41 -40.07 11.40
CA VAL A 46 -14.12 -39.95 10.11
C VAL A 46 -15.61 -40.27 10.27
N ILE A 47 -15.94 -41.33 11.02
CA ILE A 47 -17.33 -41.76 11.23
C ILE A 47 -18.10 -40.74 12.08
N GLU A 48 -17.45 -40.13 13.07
CA GLU A 48 -18.04 -39.14 13.98
C GLU A 48 -17.90 -37.70 13.48
N ALA A 49 -17.27 -37.47 12.32
CA ALA A 49 -17.01 -36.15 11.79
C ALA A 49 -18.31 -35.39 11.50
N LYS A 50 -18.37 -34.13 11.94
CA LYS A 50 -19.41 -33.20 11.50
C LYS A 50 -19.23 -32.86 10.03
N SER A 51 -20.30 -32.38 9.39
CA SER A 51 -20.34 -32.04 7.96
C SER A 51 -19.20 -31.10 7.54
N GLU A 52 -18.81 -30.17 8.40
CA GLU A 52 -17.72 -29.22 8.16
C GLU A 52 -16.34 -29.90 8.09
N ASP A 53 -16.07 -30.83 9.01
CA ASP A 53 -14.82 -31.59 9.05
C ASP A 53 -14.76 -32.61 7.93
N MET A 54 -15.88 -33.29 7.66
CA MET A 54 -16.01 -34.25 6.56
C MET A 54 -15.74 -33.58 5.21
N ARG A 55 -16.20 -32.34 5.02
CA ARG A 55 -15.96 -31.56 3.81
C ARG A 55 -14.47 -31.38 3.53
N ALA A 56 -13.63 -31.14 4.54
CA ALA A 56 -12.20 -30.97 4.32
C ALA A 56 -11.55 -32.27 3.78
N PHE A 57 -11.97 -33.43 4.25
CA PHE A 57 -11.49 -34.73 3.73
C PHE A 57 -11.92 -34.94 2.27
N VAL A 58 -13.18 -34.61 1.94
CA VAL A 58 -13.70 -34.72 0.57
C VAL A 58 -13.00 -33.74 -0.37
N GLU A 59 -12.75 -32.51 0.07
CA GLU A 59 -12.04 -31.49 -0.72
C GLU A 59 -10.60 -31.89 -1.03
N GLU A 60 -9.91 -32.54 -0.07
CA GLU A 60 -8.56 -33.08 -0.28
C GLU A 60 -8.57 -34.29 -1.22
N ALA A 61 -9.53 -35.20 -1.05
CA ALA A 61 -9.69 -36.36 -1.93
C ALA A 61 -10.04 -35.95 -3.37
N ALA A 62 -10.81 -34.87 -3.54
CA ALA A 62 -11.14 -34.29 -4.84
C ALA A 62 -10.00 -33.43 -5.43
N GLY A 63 -8.90 -33.21 -4.69
CA GLY A 63 -7.76 -32.42 -5.15
C GLY A 63 -8.04 -30.92 -5.31
N ILE A 64 -9.16 -30.41 -4.79
CA ILE A 64 -9.55 -29.00 -4.95
C ILE A 64 -8.92 -28.07 -3.90
N SER A 65 -8.28 -28.62 -2.87
CA SER A 65 -7.61 -27.85 -1.80
C SER A 65 -6.61 -26.83 -2.35
N ARG A 66 -5.85 -27.18 -3.39
CA ARG A 66 -4.87 -26.28 -4.01
C ARG A 66 -5.51 -25.08 -4.69
N TYR A 67 -6.61 -25.31 -5.41
CA TYR A 67 -7.35 -24.23 -6.04
C TYR A 67 -7.96 -23.31 -4.99
N LYS A 68 -8.60 -23.89 -3.96
CA LYS A 68 -9.28 -23.14 -2.90
C LYS A 68 -8.33 -22.25 -2.11
N GLU A 69 -7.16 -22.76 -1.74
CA GLU A 69 -6.14 -21.98 -1.02
C GLU A 69 -5.59 -20.84 -1.89
N ARG A 70 -5.30 -21.12 -3.17
CA ARG A 70 -4.80 -20.11 -4.10
C ARG A 70 -5.84 -19.03 -4.39
N ARG A 71 -7.12 -19.41 -4.48
CA ARG A 71 -8.24 -18.49 -4.62
C ARG A 71 -8.34 -17.57 -3.40
N ARG A 72 -8.32 -18.14 -2.18
CA ARG A 72 -8.36 -17.36 -0.93
C ARG A 72 -7.20 -16.38 -0.81
N GLU A 73 -5.98 -16.82 -1.13
CA GLU A 73 -4.80 -15.95 -1.12
C GLU A 73 -4.95 -14.80 -2.13
N THR A 74 -5.45 -15.10 -3.32
CA THR A 74 -5.67 -14.10 -4.38
C THR A 74 -6.75 -13.10 -3.99
N GLU A 75 -7.89 -13.58 -3.46
CA GLU A 75 -8.97 -12.73 -2.95
C GLU A 75 -8.46 -11.79 -1.85
N GLY A 76 -7.65 -12.31 -0.91
CA GLY A 76 -7.01 -11.49 0.13
C GLY A 76 -6.07 -10.43 -0.43
N ARG A 77 -5.24 -10.78 -1.43
CA ARG A 77 -4.36 -9.80 -2.11
C ARG A 77 -5.15 -8.72 -2.84
N ILE A 78 -6.24 -9.08 -3.51
CA ILE A 78 -7.11 -8.12 -4.19
C ILE A 78 -7.74 -7.17 -3.17
N ALA A 79 -8.25 -7.68 -2.06
CA ALA A 79 -8.83 -6.86 -1.00
C ALA A 79 -7.81 -5.86 -0.43
N GLN A 80 -6.60 -6.31 -0.11
CA GLN A 80 -5.53 -5.44 0.37
C GLN A 80 -5.14 -4.38 -0.66
N THR A 81 -5.10 -4.76 -1.94
CA THR A 81 -4.77 -3.82 -3.03
C THR A 81 -5.83 -2.73 -3.15
N ARG A 82 -7.12 -3.08 -3.00
CA ARG A 82 -8.22 -2.10 -3.01
C ARG A 82 -8.11 -1.11 -1.85
N GLU A 83 -7.86 -1.59 -0.64
CA GLU A 83 -7.63 -0.73 0.52
C GLU A 83 -6.44 0.23 0.31
N ASN A 84 -5.35 -0.28 -0.28
CA ASN A 84 -4.19 0.56 -0.59
C ASN A 84 -4.51 1.63 -1.65
N LEU A 85 -5.32 1.30 -2.65
CA LEU A 85 -5.75 2.26 -3.68
C LEU A 85 -6.64 3.36 -3.10
N GLU A 86 -7.54 3.02 -2.18
CA GLU A 86 -8.38 3.98 -1.48
C GLU A 86 -7.52 4.99 -0.69
N ARG A 87 -6.55 4.49 0.09
CA ARG A 87 -5.60 5.36 0.80
C ARG A 87 -4.79 6.26 -0.14
N LEU A 88 -4.35 5.73 -1.29
CA LEU A 88 -3.63 6.52 -2.29
C LEU A 88 -4.52 7.61 -2.88
N GLN A 89 -5.81 7.34 -3.06
CA GLN A 89 -6.76 8.33 -3.54
C GLN A 89 -6.92 9.47 -2.53
N ASP A 90 -7.03 9.16 -1.23
CA ASP A 90 -7.10 10.18 -0.18
C ASP A 90 -5.87 11.10 -0.19
N VAL A 91 -4.67 10.51 -0.27
CA VAL A 91 -3.42 11.30 -0.35
C VAL A 91 -3.38 12.15 -1.60
N ARG A 92 -3.83 11.62 -2.75
CA ARG A 92 -3.89 12.39 -4.00
C ARG A 92 -4.78 13.61 -3.84
N GLU A 93 -5.97 13.45 -3.26
CA GLU A 93 -6.92 14.55 -3.04
C GLU A 93 -6.37 15.60 -2.06
N GLU A 94 -5.63 15.17 -1.03
CA GLU A 94 -4.96 16.08 -0.11
C GLU A 94 -3.86 16.89 -0.81
N VAL A 95 -3.00 16.24 -1.60
CA VAL A 95 -1.96 16.91 -2.39
C VAL A 95 -2.57 17.91 -3.38
N GLU A 96 -3.66 17.54 -4.05
CA GLU A 96 -4.38 18.46 -4.94
C GLU A 96 -4.91 19.71 -4.22
N LYS A 97 -5.41 19.56 -2.98
CA LYS A 97 -5.83 20.70 -2.14
C LYS A 97 -4.65 21.61 -1.81
N GLN A 98 -3.49 21.03 -1.48
CA GLN A 98 -2.26 21.79 -1.20
C GLN A 98 -1.79 22.56 -2.44
N ILE A 99 -1.78 21.93 -3.62
CA ILE A 99 -1.42 22.57 -4.88
C ILE A 99 -2.33 23.78 -5.15
N ARG A 100 -3.66 23.64 -5.00
CA ARG A 100 -4.59 24.76 -5.19
C ARG A 100 -4.34 25.91 -4.21
N HIS A 101 -3.96 25.60 -2.97
CA HIS A 101 -3.60 26.63 -1.99
C HIS A 101 -2.33 27.38 -2.40
N LEU A 102 -1.26 26.65 -2.75
CA LEU A 102 0.01 27.22 -3.20
C LEU A 102 -0.15 28.06 -4.47
N GLN A 103 -0.98 27.64 -5.42
CA GLN A 103 -1.27 28.42 -6.63
C GLN A 103 -1.90 29.79 -6.31
N ARG A 104 -2.83 29.84 -5.34
CA ARG A 104 -3.42 31.11 -4.88
C ARG A 104 -2.39 32.00 -4.21
N GLN A 105 -1.56 31.44 -3.33
CA GLN A 105 -0.48 32.18 -2.68
C GLN A 105 0.50 32.75 -3.72
N ALA A 106 0.89 31.96 -4.71
CA ALA A 106 1.77 32.41 -5.80
C ALA A 106 1.14 33.50 -6.67
N ALA A 107 -0.18 33.49 -6.87
CA ALA A 107 -0.87 34.56 -7.59
C ALA A 107 -0.88 35.87 -6.80
N ILE A 108 -1.14 35.81 -5.49
CA ILE A 108 -1.10 36.98 -4.59
C ILE A 108 0.32 37.56 -4.53
N ALA A 109 1.33 36.70 -4.36
CA ALA A 109 2.73 37.12 -4.30
C ALA A 109 3.18 37.82 -5.59
N ARG A 110 2.80 37.29 -6.77
CA ARG A 110 3.07 37.94 -8.06
C ARG A 110 2.41 39.31 -8.16
N ARG A 111 1.11 39.41 -7.81
CA ARG A 111 0.40 40.69 -7.83
C ARG A 111 1.02 41.72 -6.88
N TYR A 112 1.50 41.27 -5.71
CA TYR A 112 2.21 42.14 -4.77
C TYR A 112 3.52 42.67 -5.37
N GLN A 113 4.31 41.82 -6.03
CA GLN A 113 5.55 42.23 -6.70
C GLN A 113 5.28 43.27 -7.80
N ASP A 114 4.23 43.08 -8.61
CA ASP A 114 3.84 44.04 -9.64
C ASP A 114 3.45 45.40 -9.05
N LEU A 115 2.63 45.40 -8.00
CA LEU A 115 2.21 46.63 -7.30
C LEU A 115 3.40 47.33 -6.63
N GLN A 116 4.33 46.57 -6.06
CA GLN A 116 5.54 47.12 -5.45
C GLN A 116 6.44 47.77 -6.50
N GLN A 117 6.53 47.19 -7.70
CA GLN A 117 7.28 47.78 -8.81
C GLN A 117 6.63 49.08 -9.30
N GLN A 118 5.29 49.12 -9.39
CA GLN A 118 4.55 50.33 -9.75
C GLN A 118 4.72 51.44 -8.71
N GLU A 119 4.61 51.11 -7.42
CA GLU A 119 4.79 52.06 -6.32
C GLU A 119 6.17 52.70 -6.35
N ARG A 120 7.23 51.90 -6.52
CA ARG A 120 8.60 52.42 -6.68
C ARG A 120 8.74 53.36 -7.89
N GLY A 121 8.09 53.02 -9.01
CA GLY A 121 8.11 53.85 -10.22
C GLY A 121 7.47 55.22 -9.97
N VAL A 122 6.25 55.23 -9.45
CA VAL A 122 5.50 56.48 -9.15
C VAL A 122 6.22 57.31 -8.09
N SER A 123 6.79 56.67 -7.08
CA SER A 123 7.56 57.35 -6.03
C SER A 123 8.81 58.03 -6.60
N ALA A 124 9.53 57.37 -7.51
CA ALA A 124 10.68 57.96 -8.20
C ALA A 124 10.27 59.15 -9.08
N GLU A 125 9.16 59.05 -9.81
CA GLU A 125 8.62 60.16 -10.62
C GLU A 125 8.24 61.37 -9.75
N LEU A 126 7.55 61.13 -8.62
CA LEU A 126 7.17 62.18 -7.68
C LEU A 126 8.40 62.88 -7.09
N LEU A 127 9.43 62.11 -6.71
CA LEU A 127 10.68 62.67 -6.20
C LEU A 127 11.40 63.52 -7.26
N ALA A 128 11.44 63.06 -8.51
CA ALA A 128 12.06 63.81 -9.61
C ALA A 128 11.34 65.15 -9.87
N LEU A 129 10.00 65.16 -9.81
CA LEU A 129 9.21 66.40 -9.93
C LEU A 129 9.51 67.37 -8.79
N ARG A 130 9.55 66.89 -7.54
CA ARG A 130 9.91 67.72 -6.37
C ARG A 130 11.32 68.30 -6.46
N MET A 131 12.29 67.53 -6.98
CA MET A 131 13.65 68.05 -7.18
C MET A 131 13.67 69.18 -8.21
N ARG A 132 12.95 69.05 -9.34
CA ARG A 132 12.85 70.14 -10.33
C ARG A 132 12.22 71.41 -9.76
N GLU A 133 11.17 71.28 -8.95
CA GLU A 133 10.54 72.43 -8.30
C GLU A 133 11.53 73.16 -7.39
N LEU A 134 12.29 72.42 -6.58
CA LEU A 134 13.33 72.99 -5.70
C LEU A 134 14.45 73.67 -6.49
N ASP A 135 14.94 73.05 -7.58
CA ASP A 135 15.97 73.64 -8.43
C ASP A 135 15.47 74.93 -9.10
N SER A 136 14.25 74.94 -9.64
CA SER A 136 13.65 76.14 -10.25
C SER A 136 13.38 77.28 -9.25
N GLY A 137 13.10 76.94 -7.99
CA GLY A 137 12.91 77.91 -6.91
C GLY A 137 14.21 78.42 -6.32
N ALA A 138 15.34 77.75 -6.57
CA ALA A 138 16.68 78.19 -6.16
C ALA A 138 17.33 79.13 -7.19
N GLU A 139 16.86 79.13 -8.44
CA GLU A 139 17.32 80.02 -9.52
C GLU A 139 16.56 81.37 -9.60
N ALA A 140 15.50 81.57 -8.80
CA ALA A 140 14.70 82.79 -8.70
C ALA A 140 15.05 83.62 -7.44
#